data_AF-A0A9P3PL24-F1
#
_entry.id   AF-A0A9P3PL24-F1
#
_cell.length_a   1.000
_cell.length_b   1.000
_cell.length_c   1.000
_cell.angle_alpha   90.00
_cell.angle_beta   90.00
_cell.angle_gamma   90.00
#
_symmetry.space_group_name_H-M   'P 1'
#
loop_
_entity.id
_entity.type
_entity.pdbx_description
1 polymer ?
#
loop_
_entity_poly.entity_id
_entity_poly.type
_entity_poly.pdbx_seq_one_letter_code
_entity_poly.pdbx_strand_id
1 'polypeptide(L)'
;MILSIAPTPPAPKQPRDVVDFLNSADPYEPAAVTPLRWEKFMKIMHKLGFEDSQEGPSVVRFNPPQSFKTREYIVFHKPYPDPTLQPAVVTGYARRLKKVYKDDFTPT
;
A
#
# COMPACT_ATOMS: atom_id res chain seq x y z
N MET A 1 -26.18 4.34 39.34
CA MET A 1 -26.12 4.47 37.87
C MET A 1 -24.66 4.38 37.47
N ILE A 2 -24.22 3.23 36.96
CA ILE A 2 -22.84 3.01 36.51
C ILE A 2 -22.80 3.24 34.99
N LEU A 3 -22.09 4.29 34.58
CA LEU A 3 -21.90 4.67 33.19
C LEU A 3 -21.08 3.59 32.50
N SER A 4 -21.74 2.77 31.69
CA SER A 4 -21.08 1.72 30.91
C SER A 4 -20.35 2.37 29.74
N ILE A 5 -19.05 2.58 29.90
CA ILE A 5 -18.14 2.93 28.81
C ILE A 5 -17.95 1.67 27.96
N ALA A 6 -18.63 1.61 26.81
CA ALA A 6 -18.35 0.61 25.81
C ALA A 6 -16.90 0.79 25.32
N PRO A 7 -16.11 -0.29 25.18
CA PRO A 7 -14.81 -0.20 24.55
C PRO A 7 -15.02 0.20 23.08
N THR A 8 -14.36 1.28 22.67
CA THR A 8 -14.27 1.70 21.27
C THR A 8 -13.88 0.48 20.41
N PRO A 9 -14.59 0.18 19.32
CA PRO A 9 -14.22 -0.92 18.44
C PRO A 9 -12.77 -0.73 17.99
N PRO A 10 -11.90 -1.76 18.04
CA PRO A 10 -10.56 -1.64 17.51
C PRO A 10 -10.66 -1.22 16.05
N ALA A 11 -9.90 -0.18 15.67
CA ALA A 11 -9.76 0.25 14.28
C ALA A 11 -9.59 -0.98 13.39
N PRO A 12 -10.20 -1.03 12.19
CA PRO A 12 -10.11 -2.19 11.31
C PRO A 12 -8.63 -2.52 11.15
N LYS A 13 -8.22 -3.68 11.68
CA LYS A 13 -6.85 -4.16 11.56
C LYS A 13 -6.57 -4.16 10.06
N GLN A 14 -5.63 -3.33 9.60
CA GLN A 14 -5.27 -3.32 8.18
C GLN A 14 -5.06 -4.77 7.73
N PRO A 15 -5.68 -5.17 6.61
CA PRO A 15 -5.69 -6.56 6.22
C PRO A 15 -4.24 -7.02 6.05
N ARG A 16 -3.92 -8.24 6.51
CA ARG A 16 -2.53 -8.73 6.67
C ARG A 16 -1.66 -8.48 5.43
N ASP A 17 -2.24 -8.60 4.24
CA ASP A 17 -1.56 -8.34 2.97
C ASP A 17 -1.03 -6.92 2.78
N VAL A 18 -1.69 -5.91 3.35
CA VAL A 18 -1.24 -4.50 3.34
C VAL A 18 -0.04 -4.33 4.25
N VAL A 19 -0.11 -4.90 5.46
CA VAL A 19 0.96 -4.84 6.46
C VAL A 19 2.21 -5.56 5.95
N ASP A 20 2.05 -6.77 5.44
CA ASP A 20 3.14 -7.56 4.85
C ASP A 20 3.80 -6.82 3.68
N PHE A 21 3.00 -6.19 2.82
CA PHE A 21 3.51 -5.40 1.70
C PHE A 21 4.30 -4.17 2.18
N LEU A 22 3.78 -3.37 3.11
CA LEU A 22 4.50 -2.20 3.62
C LEU A 22 5.76 -2.59 4.40
N ASN A 23 5.73 -3.70 5.14
CA ASN A 23 6.87 -4.21 5.89
C ASN A 23 7.95 -4.81 4.98
N SER A 24 7.62 -5.24 3.76
CA SER A 24 8.61 -5.66 2.75
C SER A 24 9.64 -4.58 2.38
N ALA A 25 9.37 -3.32 2.74
CA ALA A 25 10.29 -2.20 2.56
C ALA A 25 11.41 -2.15 3.60
N ASP A 26 11.24 -2.79 4.76
CA ASP A 26 12.17 -2.73 5.88
C ASP A 26 13.41 -3.60 5.62
N PRO A 27 14.62 -3.03 5.64
CA PRO A 27 15.85 -3.79 5.41
C PRO A 27 16.29 -4.61 6.64
N TYR A 28 15.78 -4.31 7.83
CA TYR A 28 16.15 -4.98 9.09
C TYR A 28 15.14 -6.06 9.49
N GLU A 29 13.90 -5.95 9.04
CA GLU A 29 12.90 -7.02 9.08
C GLU A 29 12.47 -7.40 7.66
N PRO A 30 13.29 -8.15 6.90
CA PRO A 30 12.89 -8.59 5.59
C PRO A 30 11.74 -9.59 5.73
N ALA A 31 10.50 -9.10 5.65
CA ALA A 31 9.35 -9.96 5.43
C ALA A 31 9.68 -10.85 4.21
N ALA A 32 9.39 -12.15 4.28
CA ALA A 32 9.64 -13.06 3.15
C ALA A 32 8.85 -12.57 1.94
N VAL A 33 9.50 -11.81 1.05
CA VAL A 33 8.84 -11.14 -0.05
C VAL A 33 8.57 -12.17 -1.13
N THR A 34 7.31 -12.57 -1.25
CA THR A 34 6.87 -13.49 -2.29
C THR A 34 6.55 -12.72 -3.58
N PRO A 35 6.72 -13.35 -4.76
CA PRO A 35 6.23 -12.78 -6.00
C PRO A 35 4.75 -12.39 -5.89
N LEU A 36 4.42 -11.18 -6.30
CA LEU A 36 3.09 -10.58 -6.10
C LEU A 36 2.43 -10.32 -7.45
N ARG A 37 1.30 -10.96 -7.73
CA ARG A 37 0.52 -10.64 -8.94
C ARG A 37 0.09 -9.18 -8.94
N TRP A 38 0.16 -8.55 -10.10
CA TRP A 38 -0.22 -7.14 -10.30
C TRP A 38 -1.63 -6.82 -9.78
N GLU A 39 -2.61 -7.70 -10.06
CA GLU A 39 -3.98 -7.54 -9.55
C GLU A 39 -4.05 -7.51 -8.02
N LYS A 40 -3.22 -8.31 -7.35
CA LYS A 40 -3.15 -8.31 -5.88
C LYS A 40 -2.51 -7.02 -5.37
N PHE A 41 -1.50 -6.49 -6.07
CA PHE A 41 -0.95 -5.17 -5.79
C PHE A 41 -2.00 -4.05 -5.93
N MET A 42 -2.82 -4.06 -6.99
CA MET A 42 -3.91 -3.10 -7.14
C MET A 42 -4.90 -3.16 -5.98
N LYS A 43 -5.31 -4.37 -5.56
CA LYS A 43 -6.18 -4.57 -4.38
C LYS A 43 -5.56 -4.00 -3.10
N ILE A 44 -4.25 -4.15 -2.91
CA ILE A 44 -3.53 -3.54 -1.76
C ILE A 44 -3.60 -2.01 -1.83
N MET A 45 -3.35 -1.42 -3.01
CA MET A 45 -3.45 0.04 -3.21
C MET A 45 -4.86 0.56 -2.93
N HIS A 46 -5.90 -0.13 -3.40
CA HIS A 46 -7.29 0.22 -3.11
C HIS A 46 -7.63 0.12 -1.62
N LYS A 47 -7.11 -0.90 -0.94
CA LYS A 47 -7.27 -1.06 0.53
C LYS A 47 -6.57 0.06 1.31
N LEU A 48 -5.51 0.65 0.75
CA LEU A 48 -4.86 1.85 1.27
C LEU A 48 -5.63 3.14 0.95
N GLY A 49 -6.73 3.06 0.19
CA GLY A 49 -7.56 4.19 -0.21
C GLY A 49 -7.06 4.92 -1.45
N PHE A 50 -6.08 4.37 -2.18
CA PHE A 50 -5.64 4.95 -3.44
C PHE A 50 -6.66 4.65 -4.54
N GLU A 51 -6.87 5.62 -5.43
CA GLU A 51 -7.67 5.47 -6.65
C GLU A 51 -6.74 5.35 -7.85
N ASP A 52 -6.95 4.35 -8.72
CA ASP A 52 -6.14 4.15 -9.90
C ASP A 52 -6.75 4.78 -11.16
N SER A 53 -5.88 5.28 -12.04
CA SER A 53 -6.18 5.73 -13.40
C SER A 53 -5.20 5.06 -14.34
N GLN A 54 -5.72 4.38 -15.37
CA GLN A 54 -4.89 3.75 -16.39
C GLN A 54 -4.47 4.79 -17.44
N GLU A 55 -3.19 5.17 -17.42
CA GLU A 55 -2.61 6.20 -18.30
C GLU A 55 -1.99 5.60 -19.58
N GLY A 56 -1.99 4.27 -19.71
CA GLY A 56 -1.45 3.58 -20.88
C GLY A 56 -1.52 2.05 -20.75
N PRO A 57 -0.95 1.30 -21.71
CA PRO A 57 -1.04 -0.16 -21.73
C PRO A 57 -0.37 -0.82 -20.52
N SER A 58 0.69 -0.20 -19.99
CA SER A 58 1.48 -0.71 -18.85
C SER A 58 1.80 0.36 -17.81
N VAL A 59 1.04 1.46 -17.78
CA VAL A 59 1.27 2.59 -16.86
C VAL A 59 -0.01 2.82 -16.06
N VAL A 60 0.11 2.74 -14.73
CA VAL A 60 -1.00 2.97 -13.81
C VAL A 60 -0.61 4.06 -12.83
N ARG A 61 -1.42 5.11 -12.78
CA ARG A 61 -1.31 6.20 -11.82
C ARG A 61 -2.21 5.90 -10.63
N PHE A 62 -1.71 6.12 -9.43
CA PHE A 62 -2.47 6.00 -8.19
C PHE A 62 -2.53 7.37 -7.51
N ASN A 63 -3.73 7.88 -7.30
CA ASN A 63 -3.99 9.10 -6.56
C ASN A 63 -4.20 8.75 -5.08
N PRO A 64 -3.56 9.49 -4.15
CA PRO A 64 -3.73 9.24 -2.72
C PRO A 64 -5.14 9.63 -2.24
N PRO A 65 -5.63 9.00 -1.16
CA PRO A 65 -6.93 9.33 -0.59
C PRO A 65 -7.00 10.77 -0.08
N GLN A 66 -8.22 11.31 0.02
CA GLN A 66 -8.44 12.66 0.52
C GLN A 66 -7.94 12.90 1.96
N SER A 67 -7.80 11.84 2.76
CA SER A 67 -7.26 11.91 4.12
C SER A 67 -5.75 12.16 4.19
N PHE A 68 -4.98 11.87 3.14
CA PHE A 68 -3.53 12.07 3.13
C PHE A 68 -3.20 13.55 2.98
N LYS A 69 -2.23 14.04 3.75
CA LYS A 69 -1.62 15.36 3.61
C LYS A 69 -0.88 15.45 2.27
N THR A 70 -0.20 14.37 1.87
CA THR A 70 0.51 14.31 0.59
C THR A 70 -0.48 14.09 -0.55
N ARG A 71 -0.55 15.05 -1.48
CA ARG A 71 -1.45 15.02 -2.65
C ARG A 71 -0.80 14.52 -3.93
N GLU A 72 0.49 14.21 -3.90
CA GLU A 72 1.22 13.75 -5.07
C GLU A 72 0.72 12.36 -5.49
N TYR A 73 0.48 12.17 -6.78
CA TYR A 73 0.16 10.86 -7.34
C TYR A 73 1.43 10.03 -7.53
N ILE A 74 1.29 8.70 -7.51
CA ILE A 74 2.40 7.80 -7.76
C ILE A 74 2.12 6.92 -8.98
N VAL A 75 3.11 6.77 -9.86
CA VAL A 75 2.98 5.96 -11.08
C VAL A 75 3.78 4.68 -10.94
N PHE A 76 3.14 3.56 -11.23
CA PHE A 76 3.76 2.24 -11.29
C PHE A 76 3.55 1.60 -12.66
N HIS A 77 4.50 0.75 -13.04
CA HIS A 77 4.46 0.05 -14.32
C HIS A 77 3.95 -1.36 -14.11
N LYS A 78 2.92 -1.73 -14.86
CA LYS A 78 2.43 -3.11 -14.90
C LYS A 78 3.50 -3.98 -15.58
N PRO A 79 3.97 -5.07 -14.94
CA PRO A 79 4.89 -6.02 -15.57
C PRO A 79 4.29 -6.66 -16.83
N TYR A 80 5.13 -6.88 -17.83
CA TYR A 80 4.80 -7.55 -19.09
C TYR A 80 6.00 -8.40 -19.57
N PRO A 81 5.81 -9.61 -20.14
CA PRO A 81 4.53 -10.27 -20.45
C PRO A 81 3.84 -10.91 -19.25
N ASP A 82 4.59 -11.33 -18.24
CA ASP A 82 4.04 -11.92 -17.02
C ASP A 82 3.66 -10.82 -16.01
N PRO A 83 2.38 -10.70 -15.59
CA PRO A 83 1.91 -9.65 -14.69
C PRO A 83 2.23 -9.96 -13.21
N THR A 84 3.44 -10.45 -12.92
CA THR A 84 3.92 -10.72 -11.56
C THR A 84 5.06 -9.79 -11.20
N LEU A 85 4.93 -9.08 -10.09
CA LEU A 85 5.98 -8.29 -9.48
C LEU A 85 6.96 -9.23 -8.78
N GLN A 86 8.21 -9.20 -9.21
CA GLN A 86 9.28 -9.94 -8.55
C GLN A 86 9.59 -9.33 -7.18
N PRO A 87 10.12 -10.11 -6.21
CA PRO A 87 10.35 -9.65 -4.84
C PRO A 87 11.06 -8.30 -4.71
N ALA A 88 12.13 -8.08 -5.49
CA ALA A 88 12.86 -6.81 -5.50
C ALA A 88 11.99 -5.62 -5.94
N VAL A 89 11.07 -5.83 -6.89
CA VAL A 89 10.13 -4.81 -7.37
C VAL A 89 9.07 -4.51 -6.31
N VAL A 90 8.55 -5.54 -5.65
CA VAL A 90 7.58 -5.40 -4.55
C VAL A 90 8.16 -4.53 -3.44
N THR A 91 9.36 -4.88 -2.95
CA THR A 91 10.10 -4.09 -1.96
C THR A 91 10.36 -2.67 -2.45
N GLY A 92 10.77 -2.49 -3.71
CA GLY A 92 11.00 -1.18 -4.30
C GLY A 92 9.74 -0.30 -4.30
N TYR A 93 8.59 -0.88 -4.59
CA TYR A 93 7.31 -0.18 -4.61
C TYR A 93 6.88 0.22 -3.20
N ALA A 94 7.00 -0.70 -2.23
CA ALA A 94 6.71 -0.43 -0.83
C ALA A 94 7.61 0.69 -0.27
N ARG A 95 8.92 0.67 -0.57
CA ARG A 95 9.84 1.76 -0.20
C ARG A 95 9.44 3.09 -0.82
N ARG A 96 9.05 3.08 -2.10
CA ARG A 96 8.62 4.31 -2.79
C ARG A 96 7.38 4.91 -2.14
N LEU A 97 6.40 4.07 -1.77
CA LEU A 97 5.21 4.52 -1.05
C LEU A 97 5.56 5.11 0.32
N LYS A 98 6.35 4.40 1.13
CA LYS A 98 6.80 4.91 2.44
C LYS A 98 7.59 6.22 2.32
N LYS A 99 8.37 6.39 1.25
CA LYS A 99 9.14 7.61 1.00
C LYS A 99 8.25 8.81 0.63
N VAL A 100 7.28 8.60 -0.26
CA VAL A 100 6.39 9.67 -0.75
C VAL A 100 5.38 10.07 0.33
N TYR A 101 4.77 9.09 1.01
CA TYR A 101 3.67 9.29 1.95
C TYR A 101 4.09 9.09 3.41
N LYS A 102 5.35 9.44 3.75
CA LYS A 102 5.95 9.15 5.06
C LYS A 102 5.09 9.66 6.23
N ASP A 103 4.60 10.89 6.12
CA ASP A 103 3.84 11.59 7.16
C ASP A 103 2.38 11.11 7.25
N ASP A 104 1.94 10.33 6.25
CA ASP A 104 0.59 9.78 6.15
C ASP A 104 0.53 8.33 6.65
N PHE A 105 1.66 7.61 6.65
CA PHE A 105 1.75 6.23 7.17
C PHE A 105 2.19 6.15 8.64
N THR A 106 2.71 7.24 9.22
CA THR A 106 3.04 7.30 10.65
C THR A 106 1.93 8.01 11.43
N PRO A 107 1.29 7.38 12.44
CA PRO A 107 0.39 8.09 13.34
C PRO A 107 1.21 9.15 14.11
N THR A 108 0.79 10.41 14.01
CA THR A 108 1.31 11.52 14.83
C THR A 108 0.77 11.44 16.25
#